data_AF-A0A252E105-F1
#
_entry.id   AF-A0A252E105-F1
#
_cell.length_a   1.000
_cell.length_b   1.000
_cell.length_c   1.000
_cell.angle_alpha   90.00
_cell.angle_beta   90.00
_cell.angle_gamma   90.00
#
_symmetry.space_group_name_H-M   'P 1'
#
loop_
_entity.id
_entity.type
_entity.pdbx_description
1 polymer ?
#
loop_
_entity_poly.entity_id
_entity_poly.type
_entity_poly.pdbx_seq_one_letter_code
_entity_poly.pdbx_strand_id
1 'polypeptide(L)'
;MSTQPFDPTKYYPSYINPNPQLTPEQFHQIQHSWKLVKDGEFDAFKQQQLISDSLGFWGLEFYEKLFELDPALKPLFKNKFNQSRMLTEMVDAALGLLPGTIDPFLGEEKTEIDPKLIPILVDLASKHVFYNVKASHYHTVGLALVSTLEKTLGNNFDEETKAAWVELWSLMCTVMIPEHVKKTQELGLEV
;
A
#
# COMPACT_ATOMS: atom_id res chain seq x y z
N MET A 1 -22.09 -29.80 -11.51
CA MET A 1 -21.97 -28.33 -11.61
C MET A 1 -20.55 -28.03 -12.03
N SER A 2 -20.34 -27.38 -13.17
CA SER A 2 -19.00 -26.99 -13.61
C SER A 2 -18.54 -25.86 -12.68
N THR A 3 -17.66 -26.17 -11.73
CA THR A 3 -16.97 -25.14 -10.96
C THR A 3 -15.99 -24.49 -11.91
N GLN A 4 -16.30 -23.26 -12.38
CA GLN A 4 -15.29 -22.47 -13.08
C GLN A 4 -14.01 -22.45 -12.23
N PRO A 5 -12.83 -22.59 -12.85
CA PRO A 5 -11.56 -22.46 -12.13
C PRO A 5 -11.54 -21.12 -11.38
N PHE A 6 -11.06 -21.15 -10.14
CA PHE A 6 -10.81 -19.94 -9.37
C PHE A 6 -9.76 -19.10 -10.12
N ASP A 7 -10.20 -17.99 -10.69
CA ASP A 7 -9.34 -17.00 -11.33
C ASP A 7 -9.44 -15.67 -10.56
N PRO A 8 -8.45 -15.36 -9.71
CA PRO A 8 -8.43 -14.12 -8.95
C PRO A 8 -8.00 -12.92 -9.81
N THR A 9 -7.40 -13.15 -10.99
CA THR A 9 -6.85 -12.08 -11.83
C THR A 9 -7.92 -11.18 -12.41
N LYS A 10 -9.16 -11.67 -12.54
CA LYS A 10 -10.32 -10.85 -12.94
C LYS A 10 -10.65 -9.71 -11.97
N TYR A 11 -10.13 -9.76 -10.73
CA TYR A 11 -10.30 -8.72 -9.73
C TYR A 11 -9.08 -7.79 -9.62
N TYR A 12 -8.05 -8.01 -10.43
CA TYR A 12 -6.86 -7.17 -10.42
C TYR A 12 -7.20 -5.78 -10.96
N PRO A 13 -6.74 -4.70 -10.30
CA PRO A 13 -6.82 -3.36 -10.87
C PRO A 13 -6.20 -3.32 -12.27
N SER A 14 -6.81 -2.60 -13.22
CA SER A 14 -6.36 -2.57 -14.62
C SER A 14 -4.94 -2.02 -14.83
N TYR A 15 -4.41 -1.28 -13.86
CA TYR A 15 -3.10 -0.64 -13.93
C TYR A 15 -1.98 -1.46 -13.26
N ILE A 16 -2.27 -2.63 -12.67
CA ILE A 16 -1.24 -3.44 -12.02
C ILE A 16 -0.62 -4.46 -12.97
N ASN A 17 0.66 -4.77 -12.74
CA ASN A 17 1.36 -5.87 -13.39
C ASN A 17 0.94 -7.20 -12.70
N PRO A 18 0.36 -8.18 -13.40
CA PRO A 18 -0.01 -9.47 -12.80
C PRO A 18 1.19 -10.34 -12.42
N ASN A 19 2.39 -10.04 -12.93
CA ASN A 19 3.63 -10.75 -12.63
C ASN A 19 4.72 -9.74 -12.21
N PRO A 20 4.58 -9.09 -11.04
CA PRO A 20 5.43 -7.99 -10.65
C PRO A 20 6.86 -8.46 -10.35
N GLN A 21 7.84 -7.72 -10.87
CA GLN A 21 9.27 -7.99 -10.69
C GLN A 21 10.01 -6.70 -10.39
N LEU A 22 10.16 -6.39 -9.11
CA LEU A 22 10.92 -5.22 -8.68
C LEU A 22 12.43 -5.47 -8.77
N THR A 23 13.12 -4.52 -9.37
CA THR A 23 14.59 -4.46 -9.40
C THR A 23 15.15 -3.85 -8.11
N PRO A 24 16.44 -4.07 -7.78
CA PRO A 24 17.10 -3.39 -6.67
C PRO A 24 16.97 -1.86 -6.70
N GLU A 25 17.10 -1.26 -7.88
CA GLU A 25 16.93 0.19 -8.06
C GLU A 25 15.51 0.64 -7.70
N GLN A 26 14.49 -0.09 -8.13
CA GLN A 26 13.10 0.22 -7.76
C GLN A 26 12.88 0.13 -6.25
N PHE A 27 13.50 -0.86 -5.58
CA PHE A 27 13.47 -0.90 -4.11
C PHE A 27 14.13 0.34 -3.51
N HIS A 28 15.29 0.77 -4.01
CA HIS A 28 15.95 2.00 -3.54
C HIS A 28 15.08 3.24 -3.73
N GLN A 29 14.45 3.40 -4.90
CA GLN A 29 13.53 4.50 -5.19
C GLN A 29 12.35 4.53 -4.19
N ILE A 30 11.76 3.36 -3.89
CA ILE A 30 10.67 3.24 -2.91
C ILE A 30 11.16 3.61 -1.50
N GLN A 31 12.29 3.05 -1.05
CA GLN A 31 12.81 3.31 0.30
C GLN A 31 13.20 4.78 0.47
N HIS A 32 13.84 5.37 -0.55
CA HIS A 32 14.23 6.77 -0.53
C HIS A 32 13.01 7.70 -0.49
N SER A 33 12.04 7.49 -1.39
CA SER A 33 10.83 8.32 -1.42
C SER A 33 9.99 8.18 -0.16
N TRP A 34 9.86 6.97 0.42
CA TRP A 34 9.20 6.79 1.71
C TRP A 34 9.97 7.48 2.85
N LYS A 35 11.31 7.44 2.83
CA LYS A 35 12.13 8.18 3.80
C LYS A 35 11.86 9.68 3.74
N LEU A 36 11.71 10.27 2.56
CA LEU A 36 11.33 11.68 2.43
C LEU A 36 9.97 11.98 3.08
N VAL A 37 8.98 11.07 2.94
CA VAL A 37 7.70 11.20 3.64
C VAL A 37 7.91 11.16 5.16
N LYS A 38 8.68 10.18 5.66
CA LYS A 38 8.97 10.04 7.11
C LYS A 38 9.67 11.27 7.68
N ASP A 39 10.62 11.82 6.94
CA ASP A 39 11.40 12.98 7.38
C ASP A 39 10.61 14.30 7.23
N GLY A 40 9.41 14.27 6.63
CA GLY A 40 8.61 15.46 6.39
C GLY A 40 9.17 16.35 5.28
N GLU A 41 9.88 15.75 4.33
CA GLU A 41 10.57 16.46 3.24
C GLU A 41 9.63 16.83 2.08
N PHE A 42 8.48 17.41 2.41
CA PHE A 42 7.50 17.90 1.45
C PHE A 42 6.85 19.23 1.85
N ASP A 43 6.56 20.07 0.86
CA ASP A 43 6.22 21.48 1.04
C ASP A 43 5.00 21.71 1.93
N ALA A 44 3.93 20.92 1.72
CA ALA A 44 2.69 21.05 2.49
C ALA A 44 2.90 20.81 4.00
N PHE A 45 3.81 19.89 4.36
CA PHE A 45 4.15 19.61 5.76
C PHE A 45 5.12 20.64 6.33
N LYS A 46 6.15 21.04 5.56
CA LYS A 46 7.11 22.08 5.98
C LYS A 46 6.48 23.44 6.27
N GLN A 47 5.32 23.72 5.68
CA GLN A 47 4.55 24.93 5.94
C GLN A 47 3.74 24.87 7.26
N GLN A 48 3.56 23.68 7.83
CA GLN A 48 2.84 23.52 9.10
C GLN A 48 3.72 23.94 10.28
N GLN A 49 3.19 24.78 11.16
CA GLN A 49 3.93 25.28 12.34
C GLN A 49 3.62 24.51 13.62
N LEU A 50 2.55 23.71 13.63
CA LEU A 50 2.00 23.07 14.83
C LEU A 50 1.92 21.54 14.75
N ILE A 51 2.35 20.95 13.64
CA ILE A 51 2.29 19.50 13.40
C ILE A 51 3.72 19.00 13.26
N SER A 52 4.09 18.01 14.07
CA SER A 52 5.41 17.35 14.02
C SER A 52 5.35 15.91 13.53
N ASP A 53 4.15 15.37 13.32
CA ASP A 53 3.91 14.00 12.87
C ASP A 53 3.71 13.98 11.35
N SER A 54 4.80 13.84 10.60
CA SER A 54 4.82 13.79 9.14
C SER A 54 4.03 12.63 8.57
N LEU A 55 4.14 11.45 9.20
CA LEU A 55 3.39 10.25 8.81
C LEU A 55 1.90 10.44 9.09
N GLY A 56 1.54 10.92 10.29
CA GLY A 56 0.15 11.25 10.61
C GLY A 56 -0.45 12.26 9.64
N PHE A 57 0.31 13.28 9.24
CA PHE A 57 -0.11 14.24 8.21
C PHE A 57 -0.32 13.56 6.84
N TRP A 58 0.66 12.79 6.37
CA TRP A 58 0.58 12.09 5.08
C TRP A 58 -0.60 11.09 5.03
N GLY A 59 -0.84 10.35 6.10
CA GLY A 59 -1.94 9.39 6.13
C GLY A 59 -3.32 10.06 6.12
N LEU A 60 -3.44 11.29 6.65
CA LEU A 60 -4.67 12.08 6.51
C LEU A 60 -4.87 12.53 5.07
N GLU A 61 -3.82 12.99 4.39
CA GLU A 61 -3.84 13.32 2.95
C GLU A 61 -4.25 12.10 2.10
N PHE A 62 -3.76 10.91 2.46
CA PHE A 62 -4.18 9.66 1.83
C PHE A 62 -5.69 9.43 1.98
N TYR A 63 -6.25 9.60 3.18
CA TYR A 63 -7.68 9.42 3.39
C TYR A 63 -8.53 10.47 2.68
N GLU A 64 -8.05 11.71 2.61
CA GLU A 64 -8.70 12.75 1.81
C GLU A 64 -8.78 12.34 0.34
N LYS A 65 -7.65 11.87 -0.23
CA LYS A 65 -7.62 11.39 -1.63
C LYS A 65 -8.48 10.15 -1.83
N LEU A 66 -8.42 9.17 -0.94
CA LEU A 66 -9.24 7.95 -1.00
C LEU A 66 -10.72 8.27 -1.09
N PHE A 67 -11.17 9.23 -0.28
CA PHE A 67 -12.58 9.62 -0.21
C PHE A 67 -13.02 10.61 -1.28
N GLU A 68 -12.09 11.32 -1.91
CA GLU A 68 -12.33 12.05 -3.15
C GLU A 68 -12.58 11.09 -4.31
N LEU A 69 -11.78 10.02 -4.40
CA LEU A 69 -11.91 8.99 -5.44
C LEU A 69 -13.14 8.10 -5.25
N ASP A 70 -13.43 7.69 -4.01
CA ASP A 70 -14.58 6.87 -3.68
C ASP A 70 -15.21 7.28 -2.33
N PRO A 71 -16.20 8.19 -2.34
CA PRO A 71 -16.90 8.62 -1.13
C PRO A 71 -17.63 7.49 -0.40
N ALA A 72 -17.98 6.38 -1.07
CA ALA A 72 -18.70 5.26 -0.48
C ALA A 72 -17.82 4.46 0.50
N LEU A 73 -16.50 4.65 0.48
CA LEU A 73 -15.56 4.05 1.42
C LEU A 73 -15.58 4.70 2.81
N LYS A 74 -16.01 5.97 2.92
CA LYS A 74 -16.02 6.73 4.20
C LYS A 74 -16.61 5.96 5.38
N PRO A 75 -17.76 5.27 5.27
CA PRO A 75 -18.36 4.55 6.40
C PRO A 75 -17.54 3.39 6.95
N LEU A 76 -16.57 2.86 6.18
CA LEU A 76 -15.64 1.83 6.66
C LEU A 76 -14.61 2.40 7.65
N PHE A 77 -14.43 3.72 7.67
CA PHE A 77 -13.40 4.40 8.45
C PHE A 77 -13.99 5.25 9.58
N LYS A 78 -14.24 4.61 10.73
CA LYS A 78 -14.87 5.23 11.90
C LYS A 78 -13.96 6.22 12.65
N ASN A 79 -12.64 6.05 12.56
CA ASN A 79 -11.67 6.93 13.20
C ASN A 79 -10.44 7.10 12.30
N LYS A 80 -10.54 8.05 11.37
CA LYS A 80 -9.49 8.33 10.39
C LYS A 80 -8.13 8.68 11.00
N PHE A 81 -8.09 9.27 12.20
CA PHE A 81 -6.81 9.63 12.84
C PHE A 81 -6.06 8.38 13.30
N ASN A 82 -6.75 7.48 14.00
CA ASN A 82 -6.16 6.21 14.41
C ASN A 82 -5.84 5.33 13.19
N GLN A 83 -6.74 5.31 12.20
CA GLN A 83 -6.56 4.50 11.00
C GLN A 83 -5.44 5.04 10.09
N SER A 84 -5.24 6.36 10.04
CA SER A 84 -4.10 7.00 9.38
C SER A 84 -2.78 6.54 9.98
N ARG A 85 -2.66 6.59 11.31
CA ARG A 85 -1.48 6.10 12.01
C ARG A 85 -1.22 4.61 11.73
N MET A 86 -2.25 3.78 11.89
CA MET A 86 -2.14 2.35 11.63
C MET A 86 -1.72 2.04 10.19
N LEU A 87 -2.28 2.76 9.21
CA LEU A 87 -1.89 2.62 7.82
C LEU A 87 -0.40 2.91 7.64
N THR A 88 0.07 4.06 8.12
CA THR A 88 1.47 4.47 7.95
C THR A 88 2.44 3.55 8.69
N GLU A 89 2.06 3.04 9.86
CA GLU A 89 2.84 2.03 10.59
C GLU A 89 2.93 0.71 9.80
N MET A 90 1.83 0.27 9.18
CA MET A 90 1.82 -0.94 8.35
C MET A 90 2.61 -0.77 7.05
N VAL A 91 2.56 0.41 6.42
CA VAL A 91 3.40 0.72 5.25
C VAL A 91 4.87 0.69 5.66
N ASP A 92 5.25 1.37 6.74
CA ASP A 92 6.65 1.39 7.22
C ASP A 92 7.15 -0.02 7.57
N ALA A 93 6.32 -0.82 8.25
CA ALA A 93 6.65 -2.20 8.59
C ALA A 93 6.81 -3.08 7.34
N ALA A 94 5.92 -2.96 6.35
CA ALA A 94 6.01 -3.72 5.10
C ALA A 94 7.26 -3.34 4.31
N LEU A 95 7.59 -2.05 4.21
CA LEU A 95 8.79 -1.59 3.53
C LEU A 95 10.07 -2.03 4.27
N GLY A 96 10.05 -2.14 5.59
CA GLY A 96 11.15 -2.70 6.38
C GLY A 96 11.44 -4.19 6.11
N LEU A 97 10.52 -4.90 5.44
CA LEU A 97 10.67 -6.30 5.00
C LEU A 97 11.13 -6.40 3.53
N LEU A 98 11.35 -5.28 2.86
CA LEU A 98 11.84 -5.25 1.47
C LEU A 98 13.35 -4.98 1.42
N PRO A 99 13.99 -5.27 0.28
CA PRO A 99 15.35 -4.83 -0.01
C PRO A 99 15.51 -3.30 0.05
N GLY A 100 16.77 -2.85 0.07
CA GLY A 100 17.11 -1.43 -0.01
C GLY A 100 17.17 -0.70 1.32
N THR A 101 17.12 -1.43 2.44
CA THR A 101 17.34 -0.90 3.78
C THR A 101 18.52 -1.59 4.45
N ILE A 102 19.20 -0.89 5.35
CA ILE A 102 20.27 -1.47 6.16
C ILE A 102 19.67 -2.30 7.29
N ASP A 103 20.12 -3.55 7.42
CA ASP A 103 19.79 -4.39 8.56
C ASP A 103 20.44 -3.81 9.84
N PRO A 104 19.66 -3.49 10.89
CA PRO A 104 20.18 -2.83 12.07
C PRO A 104 21.10 -3.72 12.92
N PHE A 105 21.07 -5.05 12.75
CA PHE A 105 21.89 -6.00 13.49
C PHE A 105 23.16 -6.38 12.73
N LEU A 106 23.05 -6.53 11.41
CA LEU A 106 24.17 -6.93 10.55
C LEU A 106 24.95 -5.72 10.02
N GLY A 107 24.32 -4.55 9.92
CA GLY A 107 24.93 -3.36 9.30
C GLY A 107 25.09 -3.46 7.79
N GLU A 108 24.49 -4.48 7.18
CA GLU A 108 24.54 -4.77 5.74
C GLU A 108 23.18 -4.46 5.10
N GLU A 109 23.19 -4.17 3.80
CA GLU A 109 21.95 -3.93 3.07
C GLU A 109 21.16 -5.22 2.85
N LYS A 110 19.84 -5.16 3.08
CA LYS A 110 18.92 -6.23 2.69
C LYS A 110 18.81 -6.29 1.18
N THR A 111 19.10 -7.44 0.61
CA THR A 111 19.07 -7.69 -0.84
C THR A 111 17.89 -8.55 -1.28
N GLU A 112 17.19 -9.17 -0.34
CA GLU A 112 16.07 -10.08 -0.59
C GLU A 112 14.83 -9.65 0.20
N ILE A 113 13.64 -10.00 -0.32
CA ILE A 113 12.38 -9.81 0.40
C ILE A 113 12.36 -10.77 1.59
N ASP A 114 12.07 -10.25 2.79
CA ASP A 114 11.96 -11.08 3.99
C ASP A 114 10.81 -12.10 3.81
N PRO A 115 11.07 -13.41 4.03
CA PRO A 115 10.07 -14.45 3.85
C PRO A 115 8.81 -14.30 4.73
N LYS A 116 8.85 -13.43 5.75
CA LYS A 116 7.69 -13.10 6.59
C LYS A 116 6.67 -12.21 5.89
N LEU A 117 7.04 -11.49 4.82
CA LEU A 117 6.13 -10.55 4.16
C LEU A 117 4.88 -11.25 3.63
N ILE A 118 5.05 -12.36 2.90
CA ILE A 118 3.93 -13.07 2.27
C ILE A 118 2.90 -13.56 3.31
N PRO A 119 3.27 -14.28 4.39
CA PRO A 119 2.33 -14.65 5.44
C PRO A 119 1.59 -13.47 6.07
N ILE A 120 2.26 -12.33 6.29
CA ILE A 120 1.65 -11.12 6.87
C ILE A 120 0.58 -10.56 5.92
N LEU A 121 0.87 -10.47 4.63
CA LEU A 121 -0.06 -9.95 3.62
C LEU A 121 -1.29 -10.87 3.46
N VAL A 122 -1.11 -12.18 3.50
CA VAL A 122 -2.20 -13.17 3.45
C VAL A 122 -3.13 -13.03 4.66
N ASP A 123 -2.58 -12.92 5.88
CA ASP A 123 -3.37 -12.68 7.08
C ASP A 123 -4.13 -11.35 7.03
N LEU A 124 -3.47 -10.29 6.55
CA LEU A 124 -4.10 -8.99 6.34
C LEU A 124 -5.24 -9.04 5.31
N ALA A 125 -5.04 -9.75 4.20
CA ALA A 125 -6.06 -9.93 3.17
C ALA A 125 -7.32 -10.62 3.71
N SER A 126 -7.12 -11.65 4.55
CA SER A 126 -8.20 -12.33 5.27
C SER A 126 -8.93 -11.38 6.22
N LYS A 127 -8.22 -10.52 6.96
CA LYS A 127 -8.82 -9.52 7.85
C LYS A 127 -9.65 -8.48 7.09
N HIS A 128 -9.21 -8.08 5.90
CA HIS A 128 -9.95 -7.11 5.07
C HIS A 128 -11.38 -7.58 4.74
N VAL A 129 -11.61 -8.88 4.58
CA VAL A 129 -12.97 -9.43 4.38
C VAL A 129 -13.88 -9.08 5.57
N PHE A 130 -13.38 -9.23 6.80
CA PHE A 130 -14.13 -8.90 8.03
C PHE A 130 -14.30 -7.39 8.25
N TYR A 131 -13.55 -6.56 7.52
CA TYR A 131 -13.71 -5.11 7.51
C TYR A 131 -14.69 -4.63 6.42
N ASN A 132 -15.39 -5.55 5.75
CA ASN A 132 -16.27 -5.27 4.62
C ASN A 132 -15.57 -4.58 3.43
N VAL A 133 -14.28 -4.84 3.26
CA VAL A 133 -13.56 -4.47 2.04
C VAL A 133 -13.96 -5.43 0.92
N LYS A 134 -14.16 -4.90 -0.28
CA LYS A 134 -14.38 -5.65 -1.51
C LYS A 134 -13.11 -5.70 -2.34
N ALA A 135 -12.97 -6.69 -3.21
CA ALA A 135 -11.83 -6.81 -4.11
C ALA A 135 -11.67 -5.58 -5.03
N SER A 136 -12.79 -4.95 -5.42
CA SER A 136 -12.77 -3.71 -6.21
C SER A 136 -12.13 -2.52 -5.48
N HIS A 137 -12.13 -2.50 -4.15
CA HIS A 137 -11.57 -1.38 -3.38
C HIS A 137 -10.03 -1.30 -3.50
N TYR A 138 -9.34 -2.41 -3.82
CA TYR A 138 -7.88 -2.40 -4.05
C TYR A 138 -7.51 -1.46 -5.22
N HIS A 139 -8.39 -1.30 -6.22
CA HIS A 139 -8.19 -0.33 -7.29
C HIS A 139 -8.14 1.10 -6.75
N THR A 140 -9.15 1.51 -5.97
CA THR A 140 -9.21 2.87 -5.41
C THR A 140 -8.07 3.13 -4.43
N VAL A 141 -7.71 2.15 -3.60
CA VAL A 141 -6.63 2.29 -2.61
C VAL A 141 -5.27 2.51 -3.27
N GLY A 142 -4.94 1.75 -4.32
CA GLY A 142 -3.66 1.95 -5.00
C GLY A 142 -3.56 3.30 -5.73
N LEU A 143 -4.66 3.76 -6.35
CA LEU A 143 -4.73 5.12 -6.90
C LEU A 143 -4.53 6.17 -5.82
N ALA A 144 -5.22 6.04 -4.68
CA ALA A 144 -5.08 6.97 -3.57
C ALA A 144 -3.65 7.01 -3.01
N LEU A 145 -3.01 5.84 -2.85
CA LEU A 145 -1.63 5.72 -2.39
C LEU A 145 -0.67 6.48 -3.31
N VAL A 146 -0.67 6.14 -4.61
CA VAL A 146 0.27 6.72 -5.58
C VAL A 146 0.01 8.21 -5.79
N SER A 147 -1.27 8.62 -5.91
CA SER A 147 -1.61 10.05 -6.03
C SER A 147 -1.23 10.87 -4.79
N THR A 148 -1.26 10.27 -3.60
CA THR A 148 -0.85 10.97 -2.38
C THR A 148 0.67 11.13 -2.33
N LEU A 149 1.43 10.11 -2.72
CA LEU A 149 2.89 10.23 -2.87
C LEU A 149 3.25 11.32 -3.89
N GLU A 150 2.62 11.31 -5.06
CA GLU A 150 2.83 12.30 -6.12
C GLU A 150 2.52 13.72 -5.65
N LYS A 151 1.37 13.92 -4.99
CA LYS A 151 0.99 15.22 -4.42
C LYS A 151 1.97 15.70 -3.35
N THR A 152 2.39 14.81 -2.46
CA THR A 152 3.21 15.19 -1.30
C THR A 152 4.65 15.43 -1.72
N LEU A 153 5.27 14.50 -2.43
CA LEU A 153 6.69 14.58 -2.78
C LEU A 153 6.98 15.49 -3.98
N GLY A 154 5.98 15.79 -4.82
CA GLY A 154 6.12 16.74 -5.93
C GLY A 154 7.30 16.38 -6.85
N ASN A 155 8.26 17.30 -6.99
CA ASN A 155 9.45 17.09 -7.84
C ASN A 155 10.35 15.93 -7.38
N ASN A 156 10.20 15.43 -6.14
CA ASN A 156 10.93 14.27 -5.63
C ASN A 156 10.24 12.93 -5.97
N PHE A 157 9.19 12.94 -6.80
CA PHE A 157 8.43 11.76 -7.22
C PHE A 157 8.26 11.76 -8.74
N ASP A 158 9.33 11.38 -9.42
CA ASP A 158 9.36 11.26 -10.88
C ASP A 158 8.61 10.01 -11.39
N GLU A 159 8.54 9.88 -12.71
CA GLU A 159 7.83 8.78 -13.38
C GLU A 159 8.45 7.41 -13.06
N GLU A 160 9.77 7.32 -12.85
CA GLU A 160 10.43 6.07 -12.49
C GLU A 160 10.05 5.64 -11.07
N THR A 161 10.10 6.57 -10.11
CA THR A 161 9.67 6.34 -8.73
C THR A 161 8.19 5.97 -8.68
N LYS A 162 7.34 6.66 -9.45
CA LYS A 162 5.92 6.34 -9.58
C LYS A 162 5.71 4.93 -10.12
N ALA A 163 6.42 4.53 -11.17
CA ALA A 163 6.37 3.19 -11.72
C ALA A 163 6.83 2.13 -10.69
N ALA A 164 7.88 2.40 -9.92
CA ALA A 164 8.33 1.52 -8.84
C ALA A 164 7.25 1.29 -7.77
N TRP A 165 6.55 2.36 -7.34
CA TRP A 165 5.45 2.24 -6.39
C TRP A 165 4.24 1.50 -6.95
N VAL A 166 3.91 1.67 -8.24
CA VAL A 166 2.87 0.89 -8.92
C VAL A 166 3.26 -0.59 -8.99
N GLU A 167 4.53 -0.89 -9.26
CA GLU A 167 5.04 -2.28 -9.28
C GLU A 167 5.00 -2.91 -7.88
N LEU A 168 5.32 -2.14 -6.83
CA LEU A 168 5.17 -2.59 -5.44
C LEU A 168 3.70 -2.85 -5.09
N TRP A 169 2.80 -1.93 -5.46
CA TRP A 169 1.36 -2.12 -5.25
C TRP A 169 0.84 -3.35 -6.00
N SER A 170 1.38 -3.60 -7.19
CA SER A 170 1.10 -4.80 -7.98
C SER A 170 1.51 -6.06 -7.21
N LEU A 171 2.72 -6.10 -6.62
CA LEU A 171 3.17 -7.20 -5.74
C LEU A 171 2.21 -7.42 -4.56
N MET A 172 1.76 -6.35 -3.91
CA MET A 172 0.80 -6.47 -2.80
C MET A 172 -0.52 -7.08 -3.28
N CYS A 173 -1.05 -6.60 -4.41
CA CYS A 173 -2.31 -7.08 -4.98
C CYS A 173 -2.25 -8.54 -5.41
N THR A 174 -1.16 -8.98 -6.05
CA THR A 174 -1.02 -10.37 -6.52
C THR A 174 -0.93 -11.37 -5.37
N VAL A 175 -0.55 -10.93 -4.17
CA VAL A 175 -0.56 -11.74 -2.95
C VAL A 175 -1.92 -11.66 -2.24
N MET A 176 -2.45 -10.45 -2.06
CA MET A 176 -3.61 -10.21 -1.20
C MET A 176 -4.94 -10.55 -1.88
N ILE A 177 -5.13 -10.19 -3.15
CA ILE A 177 -6.42 -10.38 -3.84
C ILE A 177 -6.79 -11.87 -3.93
N PRO A 178 -5.89 -12.80 -4.30
CA PRO A 178 -6.24 -14.23 -4.31
C PRO A 178 -6.75 -14.73 -2.96
N GLU A 179 -6.06 -14.40 -1.86
CA GLU A 179 -6.51 -14.82 -0.52
C GLU A 179 -7.83 -14.14 -0.13
N HIS A 180 -7.98 -12.85 -0.40
CA HIS A 180 -9.20 -12.11 -0.11
C HIS A 180 -10.42 -12.70 -0.83
N VAL A 181 -10.31 -12.95 -2.14
CA VAL A 181 -11.39 -13.52 -2.97
C VAL A 181 -11.74 -14.91 -2.47
N LYS A 182 -10.74 -15.77 -2.23
CA LYS A 182 -10.93 -17.11 -1.69
C LYS A 182 -11.68 -17.06 -0.35
N LYS A 183 -11.20 -16.23 0.58
CA LYS A 183 -11.81 -16.09 1.91
C LYS A 183 -13.25 -15.58 1.85
N THR A 184 -13.52 -14.64 0.96
CA THR A 184 -14.86 -14.09 0.75
C THR A 184 -15.83 -15.15 0.21
N GLN A 185 -15.39 -15.98 -0.75
CA GLN A 185 -16.16 -17.09 -1.28
C GLN A 185 -16.43 -18.19 -0.24
N GLU A 186 -15.45 -18.52 0.59
CA GLU A 186 -15.62 -19.47 1.71
C GLU A 186 -16.70 -19.03 2.69
N LEU A 187 -16.86 -17.72 2.89
CA LEU A 187 -17.86 -17.13 3.79
C LEU A 187 -19.21 -16.87 3.10
N GLY A 188 -19.34 -17.15 1.79
CA GLY A 188 -20.57 -16.89 1.03
C GLY A 188 -20.89 -15.38 0.89
N LEU A 189 -19.86 -14.53 0.94
CA LEU A 189 -19.98 -13.08 0.81
C LEU A 189 -19.77 -12.62 -0.64
N GLU A 190 -20.13 -11.36 -0.91
CA GLU A 190 -19.86 -10.70 -2.19
C GLU A 190 -18.36 -10.32 -2.29
N VAL A 191 -17.72 -10.70 -3.40
CA VAL A 191 -16.30 -10.44 -3.71
C VAL A 191 -16.06 -8.99 -4.11
#